data_AF-A0A936XUK3-F1
#
_entry.id   AF-A0A936XUK3-F1
#
_cell.length_a   1.000
_cell.length_b   1.000
_cell.length_c   1.000
_cell.angle_alpha   90.00
_cell.angle_beta   90.00
_cell.angle_gamma   90.00
#
_symmetry.space_group_name_H-M   'P 1'
#
loop_
_entity.id
_entity.type
_entity.pdbx_description
1 polymer ?
#
loop_
_entity_poly.entity_id
_entity_poly.type
_entity_poly.pdbx_seq_one_letter_code
_entity_poly.pdbx_strand_id
1 'polypeptide(L)'
;MMGKAILTIIIFLTHLKGVGQVASPDSSCSQNIMLAQEEYAKGIYKFCTSAEWDLPFSRMFPILDSLCKVNKLEFTPYPYVEHDYGFDSYICYSRFMDSVLSKKYGSNFKANLIKKADEIFKARYIKDTIPYYYCDKQIEYIKGSENLDNAFFKGLVFADSCQSITNYNSNFVCNISFIVDTKGRAFKFEIIDSEGSTNTCVKSAKKNLLQSAKKFKYWKPAILGNKSVACHANFFIDLGRRHVIAE
;
A
#
# COMPACT_ATOMS: atom_id res chain seq x y z
N MET A 1 65.88 -47.87 -7.62
CA MET A 1 64.49 -48.36 -7.54
C MET A 1 63.61 -47.12 -7.43
N MET A 2 63.01 -46.62 -8.53
CA MET A 2 61.65 -46.97 -9.00
C MET A 2 60.63 -46.84 -7.85
N GLY A 3 59.59 -46.01 -7.87
CA GLY A 3 59.02 -45.15 -8.89
C GLY A 3 57.87 -44.31 -8.28
N LYS A 4 57.34 -43.39 -9.08
CA LYS A 4 56.25 -42.44 -8.77
C LYS A 4 54.93 -43.12 -8.40
N ALA A 5 54.14 -42.47 -7.54
CA ALA A 5 52.69 -42.39 -7.70
C ALA A 5 52.16 -41.09 -7.06
N ILE A 6 51.45 -40.31 -7.87
CA ILE A 6 50.65 -39.14 -7.50
C ILE A 6 49.27 -39.65 -7.05
N LEU A 7 48.71 -39.12 -5.96
CA LEU A 7 47.26 -39.18 -5.74
C LEU A 7 46.76 -37.92 -5.03
N THR A 8 46.09 -37.07 -5.81
CA THR A 8 45.11 -36.06 -5.40
C THR A 8 43.98 -36.72 -4.60
N ILE A 9 43.41 -36.04 -3.58
CA ILE A 9 41.95 -35.94 -3.34
C ILE A 9 41.59 -35.18 -2.04
N ILE A 10 40.88 -34.07 -2.27
CA ILE A 10 39.62 -33.58 -1.64
C ILE A 10 39.61 -33.15 -0.17
N ILE A 11 39.33 -31.84 -0.02
CA ILE A 11 38.89 -31.13 1.17
C ILE A 11 37.49 -31.61 1.57
N PHE A 12 37.34 -32.13 2.78
CA PHE A 12 36.05 -32.28 3.47
C PHE A 12 36.05 -31.35 4.69
N LEU A 13 35.40 -30.19 4.58
CA LEU A 13 35.03 -29.37 5.74
C LEU A 13 33.65 -29.82 6.21
N THR A 14 33.65 -30.54 7.32
CA THR A 14 32.48 -31.04 8.01
C THR A 14 31.79 -29.93 8.82
N HIS A 15 30.47 -29.93 8.72
CA HIS A 15 29.50 -29.72 9.81
C HIS A 15 29.29 -28.31 10.37
N LEU A 16 28.27 -27.64 9.81
CA LEU A 16 27.29 -26.91 10.62
C LEU A 16 25.91 -27.55 10.38
N LYS A 17 25.46 -28.37 11.34
CA LYS A 17 24.08 -28.84 11.44
C LYS A 17 23.35 -28.00 12.48
N GLY A 18 22.20 -27.45 12.08
CA GLY A 18 21.09 -27.16 12.97
C GLY A 18 20.68 -25.70 13.06
N VAL A 19 19.81 -25.24 12.15
CA VAL A 19 18.62 -24.41 12.47
C VAL A 19 17.60 -24.61 11.34
N GLY A 20 16.40 -25.14 11.67
CA GLY A 20 15.19 -25.08 10.84
C GLY A 20 15.12 -26.07 9.68
N GLN A 21 14.43 -27.20 9.89
CA GLN A 21 13.95 -28.06 8.80
C GLN A 21 12.90 -27.29 7.99
N VAL A 22 13.29 -26.80 6.82
CA VAL A 22 12.36 -26.28 5.82
C VAL A 22 11.84 -27.49 5.04
N ALA A 23 10.52 -27.67 5.00
CA ALA A 23 9.87 -28.67 4.17
C ALA A 23 10.36 -28.55 2.71
N SER A 24 10.58 -29.70 2.06
CA SER A 24 11.11 -29.87 0.69
C SER A 24 11.02 -28.59 -0.17
N PRO A 25 12.14 -27.95 -0.55
CA PRO A 25 12.06 -26.68 -1.25
C PRO A 25 11.50 -26.90 -2.65
N ASP A 26 10.41 -26.20 -2.96
CA ASP A 26 10.13 -25.83 -4.35
C ASP A 26 11.43 -25.26 -4.95
N SER A 27 11.79 -25.71 -6.15
CA SER A 27 13.06 -25.38 -6.81
C SER A 27 13.29 -23.86 -6.90
N SER A 28 12.22 -23.07 -6.95
CA SER A 28 12.22 -21.61 -6.94
C SER A 28 12.75 -20.99 -5.63
N CYS A 29 12.42 -21.57 -4.46
CA CYS A 29 12.87 -21.08 -3.16
C CYS A 29 14.39 -21.27 -3.00
N SER A 30 14.91 -22.42 -3.41
CA SER A 30 16.35 -22.71 -3.41
C SER A 30 17.13 -21.73 -4.28
N GLN A 31 16.64 -21.43 -5.48
CA GLN A 31 17.27 -20.46 -6.40
C GLN A 31 17.30 -19.05 -5.79
N ASN A 32 16.23 -18.63 -5.14
CA ASN A 32 16.14 -17.31 -4.52
C ASN A 32 17.04 -17.18 -3.28
N ILE A 33 17.21 -18.25 -2.51
CA ILE A 33 18.20 -18.30 -1.43
C ILE A 33 19.62 -18.20 -2.00
N MET A 34 19.92 -18.90 -3.10
CA MET A 34 21.23 -18.79 -3.76
C MET A 34 21.51 -17.38 -4.23
N LEU A 35 20.55 -16.71 -4.89
CA LEU A 35 20.68 -15.31 -5.28
C LEU A 35 20.95 -14.40 -4.08
N ALA A 36 20.20 -14.60 -2.99
CA ALA A 36 20.39 -13.82 -1.77
C ALA A 36 21.78 -14.04 -1.14
N GLN A 37 22.28 -15.28 -1.18
CA GLN A 37 23.63 -15.63 -0.75
C GLN A 37 24.71 -14.98 -1.63
N GLU A 38 24.54 -14.96 -2.94
CA GLU A 38 25.47 -14.32 -3.88
C GLU A 38 25.54 -12.80 -3.67
N GLU A 39 24.40 -12.14 -3.48
CA GLU A 39 24.36 -10.71 -3.18
C GLU A 39 24.97 -10.40 -1.81
N TYR A 40 24.68 -11.21 -0.79
CA TYR A 40 25.33 -11.09 0.50
C TYR A 40 26.86 -11.25 0.40
N ALA A 41 27.33 -12.21 -0.40
CA ALA A 41 28.77 -12.41 -0.64
C ALA A 41 29.44 -11.20 -1.34
N LYS A 42 28.67 -10.43 -2.12
CA LYS A 42 29.11 -9.15 -2.71
C LYS A 42 29.03 -7.97 -1.72
N GLY A 43 28.62 -8.20 -0.48
CA GLY A 43 28.45 -7.17 0.54
C GLY A 43 27.16 -6.36 0.41
N ILE A 44 26.19 -6.84 -0.39
CA ILE A 44 24.89 -6.20 -0.58
C ILE A 44 23.94 -6.71 0.51
N TYR A 45 23.26 -5.78 1.19
CA TYR A 45 22.28 -6.08 2.22
C TYR A 45 20.97 -5.42 1.83
N LYS A 46 19.90 -6.21 1.64
CA LYS A 46 18.60 -5.67 1.24
C LYS A 46 17.62 -5.68 2.40
N PHE A 47 16.88 -4.57 2.52
CA PHE A 47 15.72 -4.45 3.37
C PHE A 47 14.48 -4.74 2.52
N CYS A 48 13.88 -5.92 2.70
CA CYS A 48 12.68 -6.33 2.00
C CYS A 48 11.42 -6.02 2.82
N THR A 49 10.35 -5.48 2.21
CA THR A 49 9.01 -5.50 2.82
C THR A 49 8.28 -6.81 2.45
N SER A 50 7.20 -7.15 3.14
CA SER A 50 6.33 -8.29 2.77
C SER A 50 4.95 -7.79 2.36
N ALA A 51 4.14 -8.62 1.69
CA ALA A 51 2.76 -8.28 1.30
C ALA A 51 1.90 -7.79 2.48
N GLU A 52 2.09 -8.40 3.66
CA GLU A 52 1.45 -8.02 4.92
C GLU A 52 1.79 -6.58 5.35
N TRP A 53 2.87 -6.02 4.79
CA TRP A 53 3.39 -4.70 5.11
C TRP A 53 3.11 -3.68 4.00
N ASP A 54 2.49 -4.01 2.89
CA ASP A 54 2.54 -3.08 1.76
C ASP A 54 1.48 -1.97 1.80
N LEU A 55 0.23 -2.28 2.15
CA LEU A 55 -0.81 -1.25 2.17
C LEU A 55 -0.59 -0.20 3.28
N PRO A 56 -0.43 -0.56 4.57
CA PRO A 56 -0.24 0.44 5.62
C PRO A 56 1.16 1.05 5.65
N PHE A 57 2.19 0.42 5.06
CA PHE A 57 3.57 0.94 5.12
C PHE A 57 4.01 1.70 3.87
N SER A 58 3.25 1.64 2.77
CA SER A 58 3.52 2.42 1.55
C SER A 58 3.74 3.91 1.83
N ARG A 59 3.02 4.49 2.81
CA ARG A 59 3.16 5.89 3.25
C ARG A 59 4.58 6.24 3.71
N MET A 60 5.34 5.25 4.18
CA MET A 60 6.68 5.41 4.73
C MET A 60 7.79 5.06 3.75
N PHE A 61 7.50 4.51 2.57
CA PHE A 61 8.54 4.00 1.66
C PHE A 61 9.67 5.00 1.35
N PRO A 62 9.39 6.30 1.07
CA PRO A 62 10.47 7.26 0.84
C PRO A 62 11.37 7.48 2.08
N ILE A 63 10.79 7.38 3.27
CA ILE A 63 11.52 7.54 4.55
C ILE A 63 12.31 6.25 4.85
N LEU A 64 11.71 5.08 4.62
CA LEU A 64 12.38 3.79 4.75
C LEU A 64 13.57 3.67 3.82
N ASP A 65 13.43 4.04 2.55
CA ASP A 65 14.55 4.07 1.58
C ASP A 65 15.69 4.96 2.09
N SER A 66 15.35 6.17 2.55
CA SER A 66 16.33 7.10 3.13
C SER A 66 17.05 6.51 4.35
N LEU A 67 16.31 5.86 5.26
CA LEU A 67 16.89 5.21 6.43
C LEU A 67 17.73 3.98 6.07
N CYS A 68 17.35 3.21 5.05
CA CYS A 68 18.12 2.08 4.52
C CYS A 68 19.47 2.55 3.99
N LYS A 69 19.49 3.62 3.19
CA LYS A 69 20.72 4.23 2.64
C LYS A 69 21.70 4.65 3.74
N VAL A 70 21.21 5.26 4.83
CA VAL A 70 22.05 5.62 5.99
C VAL A 70 22.70 4.39 6.64
N ASN A 71 22.01 3.24 6.62
CA ASN A 71 22.51 1.97 7.16
C ASN A 71 23.25 1.11 6.11
N LYS A 72 23.54 1.68 4.92
CA LYS A 72 24.18 0.98 3.79
C LYS A 72 23.38 -0.26 3.34
N LEU A 73 22.06 -0.12 3.30
CA LEU A 73 21.11 -1.14 2.83
C LEU A 73 20.42 -0.66 1.56
N GLU A 74 20.04 -1.60 0.71
CA GLU A 74 19.15 -1.35 -0.43
C GLU A 74 17.70 -1.61 0.00
N PHE A 75 16.81 -0.65 -0.22
CA PHE A 75 15.39 -0.83 0.05
C PHE A 75 14.71 -1.53 -1.13
N THR A 76 13.94 -2.58 -0.86
CA THR A 76 13.22 -3.35 -1.88
C THR A 76 11.78 -3.56 -1.43
N PRO A 77 10.84 -2.70 -1.85
CA PRO A 77 9.43 -2.88 -1.53
C PRO A 77 8.87 -4.10 -2.29
N TYR A 78 7.90 -4.79 -1.68
CA TYR A 78 7.00 -5.68 -2.39
C TYR A 78 6.13 -4.81 -3.36
N PRO A 79 5.61 -5.33 -4.50
CA PRO A 79 5.85 -6.60 -5.18
C PRO A 79 6.91 -6.49 -6.29
N TYR A 80 7.93 -5.62 -6.19
CA TYR A 80 8.86 -5.33 -7.30
C TYR A 80 9.62 -6.55 -7.87
N VAL A 81 9.46 -7.74 -7.27
CA VAL A 81 10.07 -9.02 -7.69
C VAL A 81 9.04 -10.02 -8.27
N GLU A 82 7.74 -9.66 -8.34
CA GLU A 82 6.68 -10.52 -8.89
C GLU A 82 6.70 -10.68 -10.41
N HIS A 83 7.58 -9.97 -11.13
CA HIS A 83 7.59 -10.04 -12.60
C HIS A 83 8.22 -11.32 -13.17
N ASP A 84 9.01 -12.09 -12.40
CA ASP A 84 9.72 -13.26 -12.95
C ASP A 84 9.52 -14.59 -12.22
N TYR A 85 9.21 -14.60 -10.92
CA TYR A 85 9.08 -15.85 -10.15
C TYR A 85 7.99 -15.69 -9.09
N GLY A 86 7.03 -16.62 -9.04
CA GLY A 86 5.81 -16.50 -8.23
C GLY A 86 5.99 -16.18 -6.73
N PHE A 87 4.87 -15.86 -6.08
CA PHE A 87 4.73 -15.35 -4.71
C PHE A 87 5.69 -15.95 -3.66
N ASP A 88 5.90 -17.27 -3.66
CA ASP A 88 6.73 -17.96 -2.66
C ASP A 88 8.24 -17.68 -2.80
N SER A 89 8.67 -17.25 -3.97
CA SER A 89 10.08 -17.09 -4.32
C SER A 89 10.72 -15.85 -3.65
N TYR A 90 10.01 -14.72 -3.63
CA TYR A 90 10.41 -13.51 -2.92
C TYR A 90 10.41 -13.68 -1.40
N ILE A 91 9.51 -14.52 -0.88
CA ILE A 91 9.44 -14.83 0.56
C ILE A 91 10.73 -15.55 1.01
N CYS A 92 11.25 -16.48 0.22
CA CYS A 92 12.50 -17.17 0.55
C CYS A 92 13.71 -16.24 0.52
N TYR A 93 13.82 -15.40 -0.52
CA TYR A 93 14.87 -14.38 -0.62
C TYR A 93 14.84 -13.43 0.59
N SER A 94 13.67 -12.84 0.89
CA SER A 94 13.49 -11.87 1.97
C SER A 94 13.78 -12.48 3.34
N ARG A 95 13.36 -13.73 3.60
CA ARG A 95 13.68 -14.44 4.85
C ARG A 95 15.18 -14.65 5.04
N PHE A 96 15.92 -14.97 3.98
CA PHE A 96 17.38 -15.07 4.06
C PHE A 96 18.00 -13.71 4.42
N MET A 97 17.63 -12.64 3.70
CA MET A 97 18.14 -11.30 3.98
C MET A 97 17.78 -10.83 5.39
N ASP A 98 16.57 -11.13 5.88
CA ASP A 98 16.14 -10.81 7.23
C ASP A 98 16.98 -11.53 8.31
N SER A 99 17.36 -12.78 8.06
CA SER A 99 18.27 -13.54 8.92
C SER A 99 19.66 -12.91 8.97
N VAL A 100 20.20 -12.49 7.82
CA VAL A 100 21.49 -11.80 7.73
C VAL A 100 21.44 -10.46 8.47
N LEU A 101 20.41 -9.64 8.24
CA LEU A 101 20.21 -8.36 8.93
C LEU A 101 20.08 -8.55 10.44
N SER A 102 19.32 -9.56 10.87
CA SER A 102 19.13 -9.87 12.29
C SER A 102 20.44 -10.27 12.97
N LYS A 103 21.29 -11.06 12.30
CA LYS A 103 22.61 -11.43 12.81
C LYS A 103 23.55 -10.22 12.91
N LYS A 104 23.47 -9.29 11.96
CA LYS A 104 24.38 -8.13 11.87
C LYS A 104 23.98 -6.98 12.78
N TYR A 105 22.68 -6.68 12.86
CA TYR A 105 22.15 -5.48 13.51
C TYR A 105 21.24 -5.78 14.71
N GLY A 106 20.99 -7.06 15.00
CA GLY A 106 20.07 -7.52 16.04
C GLY A 106 18.67 -7.86 15.52
N SER A 107 17.97 -8.76 16.20
CA SER A 107 16.66 -9.30 15.80
C SER A 107 15.56 -8.24 15.64
N ASN A 108 15.67 -7.11 16.33
CA ASN A 108 14.69 -6.02 16.29
C ASN A 108 15.03 -4.93 15.27
N PHE A 109 16.12 -5.07 14.49
CA PHE A 109 16.60 -4.02 13.61
C PHE A 109 15.54 -3.54 12.60
N LYS A 110 14.89 -4.46 11.88
CA LYS A 110 13.86 -4.09 10.89
C LYS A 110 12.67 -3.39 11.54
N ALA A 111 12.14 -3.98 12.61
CA ALA A 111 11.02 -3.41 13.35
C ALA A 111 11.34 -2.00 13.87
N ASN A 112 12.56 -1.78 14.37
CA ASN A 112 13.01 -0.46 14.82
C ASN A 112 13.14 0.53 13.66
N LEU A 113 13.63 0.11 12.49
CA LEU A 113 13.76 0.97 11.32
C LEU A 113 12.38 1.42 10.82
N ILE A 114 11.42 0.51 10.80
CA ILE A 114 10.03 0.78 10.41
C ILE A 114 9.35 1.71 11.39
N LYS A 115 9.46 1.41 12.70
CA LYS A 115 8.93 2.27 13.74
C LYS A 115 9.48 3.68 13.63
N LYS A 116 10.79 3.81 13.40
CA LYS A 116 11.44 5.10 13.18
C LYS A 116 10.92 5.80 11.92
N ALA A 117 10.70 5.08 10.83
CA ALA A 117 10.11 5.64 9.62
C ALA A 117 8.69 6.17 9.86
N ASP A 118 7.88 5.44 10.64
CA ASP A 118 6.51 5.82 10.99
C ASP A 118 6.49 7.06 11.89
N GLU A 119 7.36 7.11 12.89
CA GLU A 119 7.53 8.26 13.78
C GLU A 119 7.93 9.51 12.98
N ILE A 120 8.87 9.37 12.03
CA ILE A 120 9.29 10.47 11.14
C ILE A 120 8.12 10.90 10.23
N PHE A 121 7.40 9.94 9.64
CA PHE A 121 6.25 10.23 8.79
C PHE A 121 5.21 11.03 9.58
N LYS A 122 4.82 10.52 10.75
CA LYS A 122 3.87 11.16 11.65
C LYS A 122 4.35 12.55 12.02
N ALA A 123 5.58 12.71 12.51
CA ALA A 123 6.11 14.00 12.90
C ALA A 123 6.11 15.03 11.74
N ARG A 124 6.40 14.58 10.52
CA ARG A 124 6.44 15.42 9.32
C ARG A 124 5.06 15.86 8.85
N TYR A 125 4.10 14.93 8.78
CA TYR A 125 2.83 15.15 8.09
C TYR A 125 1.63 15.38 9.01
N ILE A 126 1.79 15.36 10.34
CA ILE A 126 0.67 15.54 11.30
C ILE A 126 -0.09 16.87 11.17
N LYS A 127 0.52 17.88 10.54
CA LYS A 127 -0.07 19.20 10.32
C LYS A 127 -0.52 19.42 8.88
N ASP A 128 -0.21 18.50 7.98
CA ASP A 128 -0.51 18.61 6.56
C ASP A 128 -1.89 18.00 6.26
N THR A 129 -2.41 18.31 5.07
CA THR A 129 -3.51 17.54 4.50
C THR A 129 -2.95 16.34 3.77
N ILE A 130 -3.24 15.13 4.23
CA ILE A 130 -2.71 13.88 3.65
C ILE A 130 -3.80 13.03 3.00
N PRO A 131 -3.48 12.13 2.06
CA PRO A 131 -4.44 11.14 1.59
C PRO A 131 -5.03 10.28 2.71
N TYR A 132 -6.34 9.98 2.63
CA TYR A 132 -7.05 9.17 3.63
C TYR A 132 -6.38 7.81 3.88
N TYR A 133 -5.88 7.17 2.82
CA TYR A 133 -5.23 5.85 2.89
C TYR A 133 -3.86 5.87 3.58
N TYR A 134 -3.33 7.06 3.91
CA TYR A 134 -2.13 7.20 4.75
C TYR A 134 -2.46 7.45 6.23
N CYS A 135 -3.74 7.49 6.62
CA CYS A 135 -4.16 7.67 8.01
C CYS A 135 -4.24 6.31 8.74
N ASP A 136 -4.05 6.33 10.06
CA ASP A 136 -4.22 5.13 10.92
C ASP A 136 -5.72 4.78 11.09
N LYS A 137 -6.59 5.79 11.07
CA LYS A 137 -8.04 5.63 10.93
C LYS A 137 -8.54 6.59 9.85
N GLN A 138 -9.31 6.08 8.91
CA GLN A 138 -9.92 6.87 7.84
C GLN A 138 -11.09 7.70 8.38
N ILE A 139 -11.61 8.59 7.53
CA ILE A 139 -12.84 9.33 7.86
C ILE A 139 -14.02 8.37 7.95
N GLU A 140 -15.03 8.76 8.72
CA GLU A 140 -16.25 7.96 8.83
C GLU A 140 -17.46 8.89 8.81
N TYR A 141 -18.43 8.58 7.96
CA TYR A 141 -19.67 9.34 7.94
C TYR A 141 -20.44 9.11 9.25
N ILE A 142 -20.84 10.19 9.93
CA ILE A 142 -21.37 10.13 11.30
C ILE A 142 -22.61 9.23 11.43
N LYS A 143 -23.37 9.03 10.35
CA LYS A 143 -24.58 8.20 10.34
C LYS A 143 -24.35 6.75 9.88
N GLY A 144 -23.10 6.33 9.69
CA GLY A 144 -22.74 5.01 9.17
C GLY A 144 -22.87 4.89 7.64
N SER A 145 -22.20 3.90 7.08
CA SER A 145 -22.13 3.64 5.63
C SER A 145 -23.46 3.17 5.03
N GLU A 146 -24.24 2.35 5.73
CA GLU A 146 -25.55 1.85 5.26
C GLU A 146 -26.55 2.98 4.96
N ASN A 147 -26.39 4.13 5.64
CA ASN A 147 -27.21 5.31 5.42
C ASN A 147 -26.65 6.27 4.36
N LEU A 148 -25.42 6.06 3.91
CA LEU A 148 -24.74 6.97 2.98
C LEU A 148 -25.41 6.93 1.61
N ASP A 149 -25.57 5.75 1.00
CA ASP A 149 -26.19 5.59 -0.32
C ASP A 149 -27.58 6.22 -0.37
N ASN A 150 -28.44 5.82 0.57
CA ASN A 150 -29.80 6.31 0.68
C ASN A 150 -29.83 7.84 0.86
N ALA A 151 -28.99 8.39 1.73
CA ALA A 151 -28.90 9.83 1.92
C ALA A 151 -28.35 10.55 0.68
N PHE A 152 -27.38 9.94 -0.01
CA PHE A 152 -26.67 10.56 -1.13
C PHE A 152 -27.59 10.67 -2.33
N PHE A 153 -28.30 9.59 -2.65
CA PHE A 153 -29.24 9.54 -3.77
C PHE A 153 -30.63 10.11 -3.45
N LYS A 154 -30.89 10.54 -2.22
CA LYS A 154 -32.18 11.14 -1.85
C LYS A 154 -32.40 12.45 -2.59
N GLY A 155 -33.46 12.48 -3.41
CA GLY A 155 -33.85 13.67 -4.19
C GLY A 155 -32.89 13.99 -5.33
N LEU A 156 -32.00 13.08 -5.70
CA LEU A 156 -31.25 13.18 -6.96
C LEU A 156 -32.22 12.91 -8.12
N VAL A 157 -32.47 13.94 -8.93
CA VAL A 157 -33.32 13.87 -10.11
C VAL A 157 -32.46 14.15 -11.34
N PHE A 158 -32.62 13.31 -12.36
CA PHE A 158 -31.99 13.49 -13.67
C PHE A 158 -33.08 13.77 -14.71
N ALA A 159 -32.74 14.48 -15.77
CA ALA A 159 -33.68 14.73 -16.85
C ALA A 159 -34.07 13.40 -17.53
N ASP A 160 -35.31 13.27 -17.99
CA ASP A 160 -35.81 12.04 -18.62
C ASP A 160 -34.98 11.64 -19.85
N SER A 161 -34.45 12.62 -20.58
CA SER A 161 -33.53 12.40 -21.70
C SER A 161 -32.20 11.73 -21.31
N CYS A 162 -31.92 11.59 -20.01
CA CYS A 162 -30.68 11.06 -19.45
C CYS A 162 -30.88 9.70 -18.75
N GLN A 163 -32.01 9.03 -18.95
CA GLN A 163 -32.29 7.74 -18.30
C GLN A 163 -31.24 6.65 -18.62
N SER A 164 -30.60 6.71 -19.80
CA SER A 164 -29.59 5.73 -20.21
C SER A 164 -28.36 5.67 -19.30
N ILE A 165 -27.96 6.80 -18.69
CA ILE A 165 -26.83 6.87 -17.76
C ILE A 165 -27.23 6.59 -16.30
N THR A 166 -28.52 6.50 -16.01
CA THR A 166 -29.05 6.14 -14.68
C THR A 166 -29.54 4.71 -14.62
N ASN A 167 -29.48 3.97 -15.74
CA ASN A 167 -29.87 2.57 -15.80
C ASN A 167 -28.90 1.72 -14.97
N TYR A 168 -29.43 0.65 -14.36
CA TYR A 168 -28.68 -0.25 -13.50
C TYR A 168 -27.45 -0.88 -14.19
N ASN A 169 -27.50 -1.01 -15.51
CA ASN A 169 -26.41 -1.55 -16.33
C ASN A 169 -25.48 -0.48 -16.90
N SER A 170 -25.60 0.78 -16.46
CA SER A 170 -24.68 1.84 -16.90
C SER A 170 -23.32 1.66 -16.21
N ASN A 171 -22.23 1.77 -16.97
CA ASN A 171 -20.88 1.82 -16.43
C ASN A 171 -20.50 3.24 -15.99
N PHE A 172 -21.48 4.05 -15.58
CA PHE A 172 -21.23 5.43 -15.20
C PHE A 172 -20.66 5.48 -13.78
N VAL A 173 -19.37 5.76 -13.70
CA VAL A 173 -18.65 6.00 -12.45
C VAL A 173 -18.26 7.47 -12.36
N CYS A 174 -18.34 8.05 -11.17
CA CYS A 174 -17.89 9.41 -10.91
C CYS A 174 -17.11 9.47 -9.61
N ASN A 175 -15.92 10.05 -9.67
CA ASN A 175 -15.09 10.31 -8.49
C ASN A 175 -15.19 11.77 -8.07
N ILE A 176 -15.46 12.01 -6.79
CA ILE A 176 -15.50 13.36 -6.21
C ILE A 176 -14.49 13.44 -5.07
N SER A 177 -13.45 14.25 -5.24
CA SER A 177 -12.46 14.60 -4.19
C SER A 177 -13.05 15.65 -3.27
N PHE A 178 -12.70 15.57 -1.99
CA PHE A 178 -12.95 16.60 -0.99
C PHE A 178 -11.91 16.52 0.13
N ILE A 179 -11.90 17.53 1.00
CA ILE A 179 -11.04 17.58 2.18
C ILE A 179 -11.92 17.54 3.42
N VAL A 180 -11.56 16.69 4.38
CA VAL A 180 -12.11 16.71 5.74
C VAL A 180 -11.07 17.33 6.66
N ASP A 181 -11.43 18.40 7.39
CA ASP A 181 -10.52 19.01 8.36
C ASP A 181 -10.45 18.24 9.70
N THR A 182 -9.57 18.69 10.60
CA THR A 182 -9.39 18.12 11.94
C THR A 182 -10.63 18.19 12.83
N LYS A 183 -11.64 18.99 12.46
CA LYS A 183 -12.93 19.11 13.14
C LYS A 183 -14.04 18.32 12.45
N GLY A 184 -13.70 17.53 11.43
CA GLY A 184 -14.65 16.72 10.68
C GLY A 184 -15.46 17.48 9.64
N ARG A 185 -15.09 18.72 9.29
CA ARG A 185 -15.82 19.51 8.28
C ARG A 185 -15.29 19.19 6.89
N ALA A 186 -16.19 18.83 5.99
CA ALA A 186 -15.88 18.54 4.60
C ALA A 186 -16.03 19.79 3.69
N PHE A 187 -15.07 20.03 2.81
CA PHE A 187 -15.01 21.18 1.90
C PHE A 187 -14.16 20.87 0.66
N LYS A 188 -14.07 21.84 -0.29
CA LYS A 188 -13.31 21.70 -1.55
C LYS A 188 -13.73 20.49 -2.41
N PHE A 189 -15.03 20.27 -2.53
CA PHE A 189 -15.57 19.22 -3.38
C PHE A 189 -15.30 19.49 -4.87
N GLU A 190 -14.70 18.53 -5.56
CA GLU A 190 -14.34 18.61 -6.98
C GLU A 190 -14.46 17.23 -7.65
N ILE A 191 -14.74 17.20 -8.96
CA ILE A 191 -14.78 15.94 -9.73
C ILE A 191 -13.37 15.64 -10.24
N ILE A 192 -12.90 14.40 -10.08
CA ILE A 192 -11.51 14.00 -10.41
C ILE A 192 -11.40 13.38 -11.82
N ASP A 193 -12.51 13.08 -12.49
CA ASP A 193 -12.45 12.40 -13.80
C ASP A 193 -11.71 13.23 -14.86
N SER A 194 -10.80 12.57 -15.57
CA SER A 194 -9.82 13.16 -16.48
C SER A 194 -10.35 13.59 -17.85
N GLU A 195 -11.61 13.30 -18.19
CA GLU A 195 -12.13 13.60 -19.53
C GLU A 195 -13.40 14.47 -19.51
N GLY A 196 -13.30 15.61 -20.20
CA GLY A 196 -14.42 16.49 -20.49
C GLY A 196 -15.38 15.84 -21.47
N SER A 197 -16.30 15.01 -20.98
CA SER A 197 -17.36 14.45 -21.81
C SER A 197 -18.18 15.57 -22.46
N THR A 198 -18.31 15.56 -23.79
CA THR A 198 -19.16 16.52 -24.50
C THR A 198 -20.65 16.24 -24.30
N ASN A 199 -20.99 15.03 -23.81
CA ASN A 199 -22.35 14.60 -23.55
C ASN A 199 -23.01 15.43 -22.43
N THR A 200 -24.12 16.09 -22.77
CA THR A 200 -24.87 16.98 -21.88
C THR A 200 -25.47 16.25 -20.66
N CYS A 201 -25.89 14.99 -20.83
CA CYS A 201 -26.38 14.17 -19.73
C CYS A 201 -25.28 13.83 -18.74
N VAL A 202 -24.08 13.44 -19.21
CA VAL A 202 -22.92 13.19 -18.34
C VAL A 202 -22.56 14.46 -17.55
N LYS A 203 -22.47 15.62 -18.22
CA LYS A 203 -22.19 16.90 -17.55
C LYS A 203 -23.23 17.24 -16.48
N SER A 204 -24.51 17.08 -16.81
CA SER A 204 -25.62 17.35 -15.89
C SER A 204 -25.59 16.40 -14.69
N ALA A 205 -25.36 15.11 -14.93
CA ALA A 205 -25.27 14.11 -13.87
C ALA A 205 -24.10 14.40 -12.92
N LYS A 206 -22.90 14.64 -13.45
CA LYS A 206 -21.73 15.04 -12.66
C LYS A 206 -22.00 16.27 -11.79
N LYS A 207 -22.65 17.30 -12.36
CA LYS A 207 -23.05 18.50 -11.61
C LYS A 207 -24.01 18.15 -10.46
N ASN A 208 -25.02 17.34 -10.71
CA ASN A 208 -26.00 16.94 -9.69
C ASN A 208 -25.36 16.08 -8.59
N LEU A 209 -24.50 15.13 -8.94
CA LEU A 209 -23.73 14.32 -7.98
C LEU A 209 -22.84 15.20 -7.10
N LEU A 210 -22.14 16.17 -7.69
CA LEU A 210 -21.34 17.15 -6.94
C LEU A 210 -22.18 17.99 -5.97
N GLN A 211 -23.38 18.41 -6.38
CA GLN A 211 -24.29 19.12 -5.48
C GLN A 211 -24.80 18.22 -4.34
N SER A 212 -25.01 16.93 -4.60
CA SER A 212 -25.39 15.99 -3.53
C SER A 212 -24.24 15.77 -2.55
N ALA A 213 -23.02 15.55 -3.03
CA ALA A 213 -21.83 15.38 -2.20
C ALA A 213 -21.62 16.55 -1.23
N LYS A 214 -21.85 17.79 -1.67
CA LYS A 214 -21.73 19.01 -0.84
C LYS A 214 -22.68 19.07 0.36
N LYS A 215 -23.70 18.20 0.44
CA LYS A 215 -24.61 18.09 1.60
C LYS A 215 -23.96 17.34 2.77
N PHE A 216 -22.95 16.52 2.51
CA PHE A 216 -22.25 15.69 3.50
C PHE A 216 -21.12 16.47 4.17
N LYS A 217 -21.49 17.44 5.00
CA LYS A 217 -20.54 18.40 5.58
C LYS A 217 -19.79 17.90 6.81
N TYR A 218 -20.28 16.88 7.50
CA TYR A 218 -19.77 16.49 8.82
C TYR A 218 -19.44 15.00 8.88
N TRP A 219 -18.22 14.72 9.34
CA TRP A 219 -17.58 13.41 9.38
C TRP A 219 -16.85 13.25 10.71
N LYS A 220 -16.60 12.02 11.13
CA LYS A 220 -15.53 11.76 12.09
C LYS A 220 -14.20 11.98 11.36
N PRO A 221 -13.29 12.81 11.89
CA PRO A 221 -12.03 13.11 11.22
C PRO A 221 -11.10 11.89 11.20
N ALA A 222 -10.22 11.85 10.20
CA ALA A 222 -9.16 10.85 10.13
C ALA A 222 -8.16 11.02 11.29
N ILE A 223 -7.53 9.92 11.68
CA ILE A 223 -6.57 9.86 12.78
C ILE A 223 -5.20 9.44 12.25
N LEU A 224 -4.15 10.15 12.65
CA LEU A 224 -2.76 9.76 12.45
C LEU A 224 -2.04 9.76 13.81
N GLY A 225 -1.51 8.60 14.20
CA GLY A 225 -1.10 8.34 15.57
C GLY A 225 -2.31 8.43 16.50
N ASN A 226 -2.36 9.50 17.29
CA ASN A 226 -3.44 9.79 18.26
C ASN A 226 -4.05 11.18 18.06
N LYS A 227 -3.85 11.79 16.88
CA LYS A 227 -4.35 13.14 16.59
C LYS A 227 -5.24 13.13 15.36
N SER A 228 -6.29 13.95 15.42
CA SER A 228 -7.10 14.27 14.24
C SER A 228 -6.26 15.05 13.24
N VAL A 229 -6.30 14.62 11.97
CA VAL A 229 -5.60 15.26 10.85
C VAL A 229 -6.58 15.70 9.78
N ALA A 230 -6.18 16.67 8.97
CA ALA A 230 -6.90 16.96 7.75
C ALA A 230 -6.52 15.92 6.69
N CYS A 231 -7.47 15.46 5.90
CA CYS A 231 -7.18 14.51 4.83
C CYS A 231 -7.94 14.78 3.53
N HIS A 232 -7.35 14.37 2.42
CA HIS A 232 -8.02 14.19 1.15
C HIS A 232 -8.83 12.90 1.21
N ALA A 233 -10.09 12.98 0.81
CA ALA A 233 -11.04 11.89 0.77
C ALA A 233 -11.79 11.92 -0.56
N ASN A 234 -12.40 10.80 -0.92
CA ASN A 234 -13.10 10.63 -2.18
C ASN A 234 -14.47 9.98 -1.97
N PHE A 235 -15.43 10.41 -2.78
CA PHE A 235 -16.59 9.59 -3.09
C PHE A 235 -16.33 8.87 -4.40
N PHE A 236 -16.37 7.54 -4.36
CA PHE A 236 -16.49 6.69 -5.53
C PHE A 236 -17.99 6.39 -5.74
N ILE A 237 -18.55 6.89 -6.83
CA ILE A 237 -19.99 6.82 -7.09
C ILE A 237 -20.23 5.94 -8.32
N ASP A 238 -20.90 4.82 -8.11
CA ASP A 238 -21.49 4.01 -9.17
C ASP A 238 -22.95 4.43 -9.33
N LEU A 239 -23.24 5.17 -10.40
CA LEU A 239 -24.58 5.71 -10.62
C LEU A 239 -25.57 4.63 -11.04
N GLY A 240 -25.12 3.63 -11.81
CA GLY A 240 -25.99 2.53 -12.25
C GLY A 240 -26.48 1.72 -11.07
N ARG A 241 -25.56 1.34 -10.18
CA ARG A 241 -25.89 0.56 -8.98
C ARG A 241 -26.44 1.41 -7.84
N ARG A 242 -26.43 2.74 -7.98
CA ARG A 242 -26.77 3.70 -6.91
C ARG A 242 -26.00 3.41 -5.63
N HIS A 243 -24.70 3.23 -5.79
CA HIS A 243 -23.79 2.90 -4.71
C HIS A 243 -22.71 3.98 -4.56
N VAL A 244 -22.40 4.34 -3.32
CA VAL A 244 -21.36 5.30 -2.97
C VAL A 244 -20.43 4.70 -1.92
N ILE A 245 -19.16 4.70 -2.23
CA ILE A 245 -18.10 4.43 -1.25
C ILE A 245 -17.47 5.78 -0.89
N ALA A 246 -17.32 6.02 0.40
CA ALA A 246 -16.55 7.15 0.91
C ALA A 246 -15.28 6.63 1.54
N GLU A 247 -14.15 7.12 1.03
CA GLU A 247 -12.83 6.73 1.51
C GLU A 247 -11.99 7.97 1.85
#